data_AF-A0A9E8C8P9-F1
#
_entry.id   AF-A0A9E8C8P9-F1
#
_cell.length_a   1.000
_cell.length_b   1.000
_cell.length_c   1.000
_cell.angle_alpha   90.00
_cell.angle_beta   90.00
_cell.angle_gamma   90.00
#
_symmetry.space_group_name_H-M   'P 1'
#
loop_
_entity.id
_entity.type
_entity.pdbx_description
1 polymer ?
#
loop_
_entity_poly.entity_id
_entity_poly.type
_entity_poly.pdbx_seq_one_letter_code
_entity_poly.pdbx_strand_id
1 'polypeptide(L)'
;MSFREVIAMALHGRSVRQAAMSMGMYQQKLDRFYKGQCLPDYDDAFKIAKESGMDAGEVFKILADEMADRKSKKTEKISNSFNWLIALANPRRNLIPA
;
A
#
# COMPACT_ATOMS: atom_id res chain seq x y z
N MET A 1 10.55 -7.22 -3.13
CA MET A 1 9.68 -6.99 -4.29
C MET A 1 8.51 -6.16 -3.81
N SER A 2 8.20 -5.04 -4.46
CA SER A 2 7.07 -4.18 -4.09
C SER A 2 5.78 -4.56 -4.83
N PHE A 3 4.60 -4.24 -4.29
CA PHE A 3 3.35 -4.53 -5.01
C PHE A 3 3.26 -3.75 -6.33
N ARG A 4 3.92 -2.60 -6.41
CA ARG A 4 4.05 -1.82 -7.66
C ARG A 4 4.83 -2.58 -8.73
N GLU A 5 5.87 -3.32 -8.37
CA GLU A 5 6.61 -4.18 -9.31
C GLU A 5 5.72 -5.31 -9.82
N VAL A 6 4.90 -5.92 -8.95
CA VAL A 6 3.92 -6.94 -9.35
C VAL A 6 2.96 -6.38 -10.41
N ILE A 7 2.44 -5.16 -10.20
CA ILE A 7 1.58 -4.49 -11.17
C ILE A 7 2.35 -4.19 -12.46
N ALA A 8 3.59 -3.73 -12.38
CA ALA A 8 4.42 -3.45 -13.56
C ALA A 8 4.64 -4.71 -14.42
N MET A 9 4.81 -5.88 -13.79
CA MET A 9 4.87 -7.15 -14.49
C MET A 9 3.53 -7.53 -15.14
N ALA A 10 2.41 -7.32 -14.44
CA ALA A 10 1.08 -7.56 -14.99
C ALA A 10 0.74 -6.67 -16.22
N LEU A 11 1.38 -5.50 -16.35
CA LEU A 11 1.16 -4.62 -17.50
C LEU A 11 1.72 -5.22 -18.80
N HIS A 12 2.76 -6.06 -18.78
CA HIS A 12 3.42 -6.61 -19.98
C HIS A 12 3.84 -5.53 -21.00
N GLY A 13 4.25 -4.35 -20.52
CA GLY A 13 4.56 -3.19 -21.37
C GLY A 13 3.35 -2.51 -22.02
N ARG A 14 2.12 -2.96 -21.74
CA ARG A 14 0.88 -2.33 -22.22
C ARG A 14 0.52 -1.09 -21.40
N SER A 15 -0.31 -0.24 -21.99
CA SER A 15 -0.91 0.87 -21.24
C SER A 15 -1.80 0.34 -20.11
N VAL A 16 -1.89 1.10 -19.01
CA VAL A 16 -2.77 0.80 -17.87
C VAL A 16 -4.21 0.55 -18.32
N ARG A 17 -4.69 1.31 -19.32
CA ARG A 17 -6.03 1.13 -19.90
C ARG A 17 -6.21 -0.25 -20.52
N GLN A 18 -5.27 -0.67 -21.36
CA GLN A 18 -5.36 -1.94 -22.08
C GLN A 18 -5.25 -3.13 -21.11
N ALA A 19 -4.36 -3.04 -20.12
CA ALA A 19 -4.22 -4.07 -19.09
C ALA A 19 -5.47 -4.14 -18.19
N ALA A 20 -6.04 -2.99 -17.81
CA ALA A 20 -7.27 -2.98 -17.02
C ALA A 20 -8.44 -3.66 -17.78
N MET A 21 -8.54 -3.42 -19.09
CA MET A 21 -9.54 -4.08 -19.93
C MET A 21 -9.33 -5.60 -20.02
N SER A 22 -8.09 -6.10 -20.13
CA SER A 22 -7.85 -7.55 -20.17
C SER A 22 -8.16 -8.24 -18.85
N MET A 23 -7.91 -7.57 -17.72
CA MET A 23 -8.20 -8.09 -16.39
C MET A 23 -9.67 -7.91 -15.94
N GLY A 24 -10.52 -7.26 -16.75
CA GLY A 24 -11.89 -6.92 -16.34
C GLY A 24 -11.93 -5.98 -15.13
N MET A 25 -11.03 -5.00 -15.10
CA MET A 25 -10.90 -4.00 -14.04
C MET A 25 -11.19 -2.59 -14.58
N TYR A 26 -11.68 -1.71 -13.72
CA TYR A 26 -11.80 -0.30 -14.07
C TYR A 26 -10.40 0.33 -14.21
N GLN A 27 -10.15 1.02 -15.32
CA GLN A 27 -8.87 1.70 -15.58
C GLN A 27 -8.44 2.61 -14.42
N GLN A 28 -9.36 3.41 -13.88
CA GLN A 28 -9.04 4.31 -12.77
C GLN A 28 -8.61 3.55 -11.52
N LYS A 29 -9.17 2.36 -11.29
CA LYS A 29 -8.83 1.51 -10.13
C LYS A 29 -7.38 1.00 -10.27
N LEU A 30 -7.04 0.45 -11.44
CA LEU A 30 -5.68 -0.03 -11.72
C LEU A 30 -4.64 1.11 -11.68
N ASP A 31 -4.99 2.30 -12.20
CA ASP A 31 -4.11 3.47 -12.16
C ASP A 31 -3.80 3.93 -10.73
N ARG A 32 -4.80 3.91 -9.83
CA ARG A 32 -4.60 4.21 -8.40
C ARG A 32 -3.66 3.22 -7.72
N PHE A 33 -3.76 1.93 -8.07
CA PHE A 33 -2.87 0.90 -7.53
C PHE A 33 -1.44 1.09 -8.05
N TYR A 34 -1.28 1.33 -9.34
CA TYR A 34 0.03 1.58 -9.96
C TYR A 34 0.73 2.82 -9.36
N LYS A 35 -0.04 3.87 -9.05
CA LYS A 35 0.45 5.09 -8.38
C LYS A 35 0.66 4.93 -6.87
N GLY A 36 0.33 3.77 -6.30
CA GLY A 36 0.43 3.50 -4.86
C GLY A 36 -0.59 4.25 -4.00
N GLN A 37 -1.56 4.93 -4.60
CA GLN A 37 -2.57 5.73 -3.87
C GLN A 37 -3.51 4.86 -3.04
N CYS A 38 -3.80 3.66 -3.52
CA CYS A 38 -4.61 2.66 -2.82
C CYS A 38 -3.95 1.28 -2.96
N LEU A 39 -4.25 0.38 -2.02
CA LEU A 39 -3.94 -1.04 -2.16
C LEU A 39 -5.13 -1.77 -2.78
N PRO A 40 -4.90 -2.79 -3.61
CA PRO A 40 -5.97 -3.64 -4.11
C PRO A 40 -6.59 -4.51 -3.03
N ASP A 41 -7.87 -4.82 -3.24
CA ASP A 41 -8.58 -5.86 -2.49
C ASP A 41 -8.11 -7.26 -2.93
N TYR A 42 -8.48 -8.30 -2.18
CA TYR A 42 -8.09 -9.69 -2.46
C TYR A 42 -8.42 -10.12 -3.90
N ASP A 43 -9.63 -9.80 -4.39
CA ASP A 43 -10.06 -10.16 -5.75
C ASP A 43 -9.23 -9.46 -6.84
N ASP A 44 -8.85 -8.19 -6.62
CA ASP A 44 -8.03 -7.44 -7.56
C ASP A 44 -6.59 -7.95 -7.55
N ALA A 45 -6.04 -8.21 -6.36
CA ALA A 45 -4.70 -8.76 -6.21
C ALA A 45 -4.59 -10.15 -6.87
N PHE A 46 -5.64 -10.98 -6.79
CA PHE A 46 -5.69 -12.26 -7.49
C PHE A 46 -5.70 -12.08 -9.02
N LYS A 47 -6.47 -11.13 -9.56
CA LYS A 47 -6.46 -10.81 -10.99
C LYS A 47 -5.09 -10.35 -11.46
N ILE A 48 -4.45 -9.49 -10.67
CA ILE A 48 -3.09 -8.98 -10.94
C ILE A 48 -2.08 -10.13 -10.91
N ALA A 49 -2.17 -11.04 -9.93
CA ALA A 49 -1.28 -12.21 -9.84
C ALA A 49 -1.41 -13.13 -11.05
N LYS A 50 -2.66 -13.42 -11.46
CA LYS A 50 -2.94 -14.23 -12.65
C LYS A 50 -2.38 -13.59 -13.92
N GLU A 51 -2.54 -12.28 -14.06
CA GLU A 51 -2.02 -11.54 -15.22
C GLU A 51 -0.49 -11.45 -15.19
N SER A 52 0.14 -11.27 -14.03
CA SER A 52 1.60 -11.24 -13.90
C SER A 52 2.26 -12.62 -14.02
N GLY A 53 1.48 -13.70 -14.00
CA GLY A 53 1.98 -15.08 -14.01
C GLY A 53 2.66 -15.50 -12.70
N MET A 54 2.42 -14.76 -11.61
CA MET A 54 2.94 -15.09 -10.29
C MET A 54 2.00 -15.99 -9.51
N ASP A 55 2.55 -16.73 -8.54
CA ASP A 55 1.73 -17.43 -7.57
C ASP A 55 0.92 -16.42 -6.73
N ALA A 56 -0.37 -16.71 -6.55
CA ALA A 56 -1.26 -15.84 -5.79
C ALA A 56 -0.83 -15.71 -4.33
N GLY A 57 -0.31 -16.79 -3.73
CA GLY A 57 0.18 -16.79 -2.36
C GLY A 57 1.36 -15.85 -2.14
N GLU A 58 2.29 -15.79 -3.10
CA GLU A 58 3.39 -14.83 -3.07
C GLU A 58 2.92 -13.39 -3.19
N VAL A 59 2.00 -13.12 -4.12
CA VAL A 59 1.43 -11.76 -4.30
C VAL A 59 0.66 -11.31 -3.05
N PHE A 60 -0.08 -12.21 -2.39
CA PHE A 60 -0.77 -11.88 -1.14
C PHE A 60 0.19 -11.63 0.02
N LYS A 61 1.32 -12.33 0.11
CA LYS A 61 2.37 -12.02 1.10
C LYS A 61 2.93 -10.61 0.88
N ILE A 62 3.28 -10.27 -0.36
CA ILE A 62 3.75 -8.92 -0.71
C ILE A 62 2.71 -7.86 -0.34
N LEU A 63 1.42 -8.12 -0.63
CA LEU A 63 0.33 -7.22 -0.27
C LEU A 63 0.21 -7.03 1.25
N ALA A 64 0.34 -8.12 2.01
CA ALA A 64 0.24 -8.11 3.47
C ALA A 64 1.40 -7.32 4.11
N ASP A 65 2.62 -7.51 3.61
CA ASP A 65 3.79 -6.76 4.06
C ASP A 65 3.63 -5.26 3.77
N GLU A 66 3.15 -4.89 2.59
CA GLU A 66 2.91 -3.49 2.25
C GLU A 66 1.77 -2.87 3.08
N MET A 67 0.73 -3.63 3.42
CA MET A 67 -0.30 -3.20 4.37
C MET A 67 0.28 -2.94 5.77
N ALA A 68 1.13 -3.84 6.27
CA ALA A 68 1.78 -3.69 7.56
C ALA A 68 2.65 -2.43 7.61
N ASP A 69 3.43 -2.19 6.55
CA ASP A 69 4.28 -1.00 6.39
C ASP A 69 3.48 0.31 6.35
N ARG A 70 2.32 0.33 5.68
CA ARG A 70 1.46 1.52 5.67
C ARG A 70 0.85 1.77 7.04
N LYS A 71 0.51 0.71 7.78
CA LYS A 71 -0.05 0.81 9.12
C LYS A 71 0.99 1.30 10.13
N SER A 72 2.21 0.77 10.12
CA SER A 72 3.30 1.21 11.01
C SER A 72 3.63 2.69 10.81
N LYS A 73 3.82 3.13 9.56
CA LYS A 73 4.06 4.55 9.21
C LYS A 73 2.93 5.47 9.67
N LYS A 74 1.68 5.01 9.64
CA LYS A 74 0.54 5.81 10.12
C LYS A 74 0.58 5.94 11.64
N THR A 75 0.85 4.85 12.36
CA THR A 75 0.99 4.86 13.82
C THR A 75 2.13 5.77 14.28
N GLU A 76 3.29 5.72 13.62
CA GLU A 76 4.44 6.60 13.93
C GLU A 76 4.12 8.09 13.73
N LYS A 77 3.39 8.44 12.66
CA LYS A 77 2.97 9.83 12.42
C LYS A 77 2.01 10.32 13.51
N ILE A 78 1.10 9.46 13.95
CA ILE A 78 0.17 9.77 15.03
C ILE A 78 0.92 9.94 16.35
N SER A 79 1.86 9.05 16.70
CA SER A 79 2.64 9.18 17.93
C SER A 79 3.47 10.47 17.94
N ASN A 80 4.09 10.85 16.83
CA ASN A 80 4.91 12.07 16.75
C ASN A 80 4.07 13.34 16.92
N SER A 81 2.91 13.39 16.25
CA SER A 81 1.99 14.53 16.38
C SER A 81 1.38 14.64 17.77
N PHE A 82 1.04 13.50 18.40
CA PHE A 82 0.54 13.46 19.77
C PHE A 82 1.63 13.85 20.79
N ASN A 83 2.85 13.34 20.64
CA ASN A 83 3.99 13.70 21.50
C ASN A 83 4.34 15.19 21.40
N TRP A 84 4.20 15.79 20.22
CA TRP A 84 4.36 17.23 20.03
C TRP A 84 3.31 18.03 20.81
N LEU A 85 2.05 17.60 20.78
CA LEU A 85 0.98 18.23 21.57
C LEU A 85 1.22 18.09 23.09
N ILE A 86 1.66 16.91 23.56
CA ILE A 86 2.03 16.71 24.96
C ILE A 86 3.18 17.65 25.35
N ALA A 87 4.19 17.79 24.50
CA ALA A 87 5.33 18.68 24.76
C ALA A 87 4.90 20.16 24.82
N LEU A 88 3.93 20.58 24.02
CA LEU A 88 3.36 21.93 24.05
C LEU A 88 2.53 22.16 25.34
N ALA A 89 1.74 21.17 25.76
CA ALA A 89 0.90 21.26 26.94
C ALA A 89 1.68 21.21 28.26
N ASN A 90 2.83 20.52 28.30
CA ASN A 90 3.71 20.41 29.46
C ASN A 90 5.09 21.06 29.21
N PRO A 91 5.19 22.41 29.25
CA PRO A 91 6.45 23.12 28.99
C PRO A 91 7.53 22.86 30.05
N ARG A 92 7.17 22.30 31.23
CA ARG A 92 8.10 21.91 32.29
C ARG A 92 8.26 20.39 32.32
N ARG A 93 9.14 19.86 31.46
CA ARG A 93 9.48 18.43 31.33
C ARG A 93 9.98 17.71 32.61
N ASN A 94 10.20 18.44 33.71
CA ASN A 94 10.84 17.92 34.92
C ASN A 94 9.90 17.21 35.91
N LEU A 95 8.60 17.06 35.61
CA LEU A 95 7.60 16.55 36.55
C LEU A 95 6.92 15.22 36.14
N ILE A 96 7.43 14.53 35.11
CA ILE A 96 6.91 13.22 34.70
C ILE A 96 7.96 12.17 35.09
N PRO A 97 7.70 11.29 36.07
CA PRO A 97 8.61 10.19 36.38
C PRO A 97 8.65 9.22 35.19
N ALA A 98 9.85 8.69 34.94
CA ALA A 98 10.20 7.82 33.82
C ALA A 98 9.38 6.53 33.75
#